data_AF-A0A5J4QFD0-F1
#
_entry.id   AF-A0A5J4QFD0-F1
#
_cell.length_a   1.000
_cell.length_b   1.000
_cell.length_c   1.000
_cell.angle_alpha   90.00
_cell.angle_beta   90.00
_cell.angle_gamma   90.00
#
_symmetry.space_group_name_H-M   'P 1'
#
loop_
_entity.id
_entity.type
_entity.pdbx_description
1 polymer ?
#
loop_
_entity_poly.entity_id
_entity_poly.type
_entity_poly.pdbx_seq_one_letter_code
_entity_poly.pdbx_strand_id
1 'polypeptide(L)'
;AKIKNSCGSTLIDLRRTSLESPETYIDVECRLGGIEIYAPTTWVILSKASCDFGGIEDNRFRTELVEFDNSRKVIIRGKIVLGGMEIKN
;
A
#
# COMPACT_ATOMS: atom_id res chain seq x y z
N ALA A 1 -10.99 -1.31 -1.00
CA ALA A 1 -10.73 -2.42 -1.95
C ALA A 1 -10.23 -3.65 -1.19
N LYS A 2 -10.51 -4.87 -1.65
CA LYS A 2 -10.05 -6.11 -1.02
C LYS A 2 -9.25 -6.95 -2.01
N ILE A 3 -8.00 -7.23 -1.70
CA ILE A 3 -7.08 -8.00 -2.54
C ILE A 3 -6.65 -9.25 -1.77
N LYS A 4 -6.77 -10.41 -2.40
CA LYS A 4 -6.32 -11.69 -1.86
C LYS A 4 -5.43 -12.39 -2.87
N ASN A 5 -4.26 -12.80 -2.41
CA ASN A 5 -3.34 -13.63 -3.17
C ASN A 5 -2.81 -14.76 -2.26
N SER A 6 -2.70 -15.98 -2.78
CA SER A 6 -2.22 -17.13 -2.02
C SER A 6 -0.90 -17.70 -2.52
N CYS A 7 -0.43 -17.27 -3.70
CA CYS A 7 0.86 -17.63 -4.27
C CYS A 7 1.18 -16.67 -5.42
N GLY A 8 2.38 -16.09 -5.42
CA GLY A 8 2.87 -15.19 -6.46
C GLY A 8 2.90 -13.72 -6.07
N SER A 9 3.16 -12.84 -7.05
CA SER A 9 3.20 -11.39 -6.84
C SER A 9 1.91 -10.71 -7.29
N THR A 10 1.54 -9.62 -6.61
CA THR A 10 0.42 -8.76 -7.01
C THR A 10 0.91 -7.32 -7.13
N LEU A 11 0.78 -6.75 -8.32
CA LEU A 11 1.12 -5.35 -8.59
C LEU A 11 -0.15 -4.52 -8.70
N ILE A 12 -0.20 -3.43 -7.94
CA ILE A 12 -1.34 -2.51 -7.91
C ILE A 12 -0.84 -1.12 -8.27
N ASP A 13 -1.36 -0.56 -9.35
CA ASP A 13 -1.04 0.82 -9.76
C ASP A 13 -2.21 1.76 -9.45
N LEU A 14 -2.00 2.64 -8.47
CA LEU A 14 -2.96 3.64 -8.01
C LEU A 14 -2.62 5.04 -8.55
N ARG A 15 -1.57 5.19 -9.37
CA ARG A 15 -1.06 6.52 -9.79
C ARG A 15 -2.02 7.32 -10.66
N ARG A 16 -2.93 6.63 -11.35
CA ARG A 16 -3.99 7.22 -12.18
C ARG A 16 -5.36 7.23 -11.49
N THR A 17 -5.38 7.09 -10.17
CA THR A 17 -6.62 7.05 -9.38
C THR A 17 -6.79 8.36 -8.62
N SER A 18 -8.04 8.80 -8.42
CA SER A 18 -8.38 9.85 -7.47
C SER A 18 -9.11 9.24 -6.27
N LEU A 19 -8.79 9.73 -5.06
CA LEU A 19 -9.54 9.35 -3.87
C LEU A 19 -10.75 10.26 -3.78
N GLU A 20 -11.97 9.73 -3.82
CA GLU A 20 -13.18 10.54 -3.59
C GLU A 20 -13.45 10.73 -2.10
N SER A 21 -13.13 9.71 -1.29
CA SER A 21 -13.36 9.69 0.16
C SER A 21 -12.14 10.20 0.94
N PRO A 22 -12.35 10.86 2.09
CA PRO A 22 -11.28 11.32 2.96
C PRO A 22 -10.49 10.16 3.60
N GLU A 23 -11.12 9.00 3.82
CA GLU A 23 -10.43 7.79 4.25
C GLU A 23 -10.74 6.64 3.30
N THR A 24 -9.70 6.03 2.75
CA THR A 24 -9.82 4.88 1.86
C THR A 24 -9.09 3.69 2.44
N TYR A 25 -9.80 2.57 2.52
CA TYR A 25 -9.27 1.34 3.11
C TYR A 25 -8.92 0.33 2.01
N ILE A 26 -7.69 -0.19 2.09
CA ILE A 26 -7.21 -1.27 1.21
C ILE A 26 -6.88 -2.46 2.10
N ASP A 27 -7.68 -3.51 1.99
CA ASP A 27 -7.46 -4.75 2.73
C ASP A 27 -6.67 -5.72 1.85
N VAL A 28 -5.46 -6.08 2.28
CA VAL A 28 -4.54 -6.98 1.57
C VAL A 28 -4.34 -8.29 2.35
N GLU A 29 -4.46 -9.41 1.66
CA GLU A 29 -4.15 -10.72 2.22
C GLU A 29 -3.24 -11.45 1.25
N CYS A 30 -1.99 -11.70 1.66
CA CYS A 30 -1.03 -12.44 0.84
C CYS A 30 -0.47 -13.62 1.63
N ARG A 31 -0.46 -14.80 1.01
CA ARG A 31 0.28 -15.96 1.49
C ARG A 31 1.30 -16.32 0.42
N LEU A 32 2.55 -16.57 0.81
CA LEU A 32 3.63 -17.06 -0.05
C LEU A 32 3.81 -16.22 -1.34
N GLY A 33 4.29 -14.98 -1.19
CA GLY A 33 4.31 -14.06 -2.32
C GLY A 33 4.76 -12.64 -2.02
N GLY A 34 4.38 -11.70 -2.87
CA GLY A 34 4.73 -10.28 -2.73
C GLY A 34 3.60 -9.36 -3.16
N ILE A 35 3.49 -8.20 -2.54
CA ILE A 35 2.57 -7.13 -2.96
C ILE A 35 3.39 -5.89 -3.29
N GLU A 36 3.22 -5.37 -4.49
CA GLU A 36 3.82 -4.10 -4.91
C GLU A 36 2.70 -3.08 -5.15
N ILE A 37 2.76 -1.96 -4.43
CA ILE A 37 1.78 -0.88 -4.55
C ILE A 37 2.48 0.36 -5.07
N TYR A 38 2.09 0.79 -6.26
CA TYR A 38 2.47 2.07 -6.83
C TYR A 38 1.41 3.09 -6.46
N ALA A 39 1.78 4.07 -5.65
CA ALA A 39 0.88 5.13 -5.23
C ALA A 39 1.51 6.51 -5.43
N PRO A 40 0.71 7.54 -5.74
CA PRO A 40 1.21 8.91 -5.86
C PRO A 40 1.96 9.36 -4.61
N THR A 41 3.04 10.12 -4.79
CA THR A 41 3.78 10.77 -3.68
C THR A 41 2.95 11.78 -2.89
N THR A 42 1.86 12.30 -3.49
CA THR A 42 0.93 13.24 -2.85
C THR A 42 0.03 12.60 -1.80
N TRP A 43 -0.08 11.26 -1.76
CA TRP A 43 -1.01 10.56 -0.89
C TRP A 43 -0.42 10.28 0.50
N VAL A 44 -1.23 10.49 1.53
CA VAL A 44 -0.93 10.04 2.89
C VAL A 44 -1.31 8.57 3.02
N ILE A 45 -0.31 7.68 3.03
CA ILE A 45 -0.51 6.23 3.19
C ILE A 45 -0.08 5.82 4.59
N LEU A 46 -0.94 5.06 5.26
CA LEU A 46 -0.71 4.51 6.58
C LEU A 46 -0.77 2.98 6.53
N SER A 47 0.37 2.33 6.72
CA SER A 47 0.52 0.88 6.72
C SER A 47 0.18 0.31 8.10
N LYS A 48 -0.96 -0.36 8.20
CA LYS A 48 -1.43 -1.15 9.35
C LYS A 48 -1.45 -2.66 9.06
N ALA A 49 -0.81 -3.10 7.98
CA ALA A 49 -0.68 -4.51 7.66
C ALA A 49 0.38 -5.18 8.54
N SER A 50 0.16 -6.44 8.90
CA SER A 50 1.13 -7.26 9.65
C SER A 50 1.83 -8.23 8.70
N CYS A 51 3.14 -8.42 8.89
CA CYS A 51 3.92 -9.43 8.16
C CYS A 51 4.55 -10.41 9.15
N ASP A 52 4.21 -11.71 9.03
CA ASP A 52 4.72 -12.74 9.95
C ASP A 52 6.07 -13.30 9.50
N PHE A 53 6.38 -13.25 8.19
CA PHE A 53 7.66 -13.69 7.61
C PHE A 53 7.97 -12.88 6.35
N GLY A 54 8.82 -11.87 6.49
CA GLY A 54 9.21 -10.92 5.43
C GLY A 54 9.21 -9.48 5.96
N GLY A 55 8.96 -8.50 5.09
CA GLY A 55 9.02 -7.07 5.44
C GLY A 55 7.96 -6.23 4.74
N ILE A 56 7.68 -5.07 5.32
CA ILE A 56 6.88 -4.01 4.68
C ILE A 56 7.82 -2.82 4.49
N GLU A 57 8.06 -2.44 3.24
CA GLU A 57 8.95 -1.34 2.88
C GLU A 57 8.15 -0.21 2.22
N ASP A 58 8.33 1.02 2.71
CA ASP A 58 7.80 2.23 2.06
C ASP A 58 8.97 2.99 1.42
N ASN A 59 9.20 2.72 0.13
CA ASN A 59 10.27 3.31 -0.69
C ASN A 59 9.76 4.53 -1.48
N ARG A 60 8.66 5.16 -1.05
CA ARG A 60 8.18 6.38 -1.71
C ARG A 60 9.16 7.53 -1.48
N PHE A 61 9.57 8.17 -2.57
CA PHE A 61 10.41 9.37 -2.54
C PHE A 61 9.68 10.50 -1.80
N ARG A 62 10.04 10.71 -0.54
CA ARG A 62 9.40 11.70 0.34
C ARG A 62 10.15 13.02 0.21
N THR A 63 9.88 13.76 -0.85
CA THR A 63 10.35 15.14 -0.97
C THR A 63 9.55 16.04 -0.03
N GLU A 64 10.24 16.82 0.80
CA GLU A 64 9.65 17.77 1.77
C GLU A 64 8.77 18.87 1.12
N LEU A 65 8.78 18.99 -0.21
CA LEU A 65 8.02 19.96 -1.00
C LEU A 65 6.63 19.49 -1.43
N VAL A 66 6.24 18.25 -1.13
CA VAL A 66 4.91 17.75 -1.47
C VAL A 66 3.94 18.17 -0.36
N GLU A 67 3.07 19.14 -0.65
CA GLU A 67 1.92 19.42 0.21
C GLU A 67 1.09 18.16 0.31
N PHE A 68 1.19 17.47 1.45
CA PHE A 68 0.32 16.35 1.75
C PHE A 68 -1.11 16.88 1.76
N ASP A 69 -1.95 16.36 0.87
CA ASP A 69 -3.39 16.53 1.01
C ASP A 69 -3.83 15.75 2.26
N ASN A 70 -3.66 16.39 3.42
CA ASN A 70 -4.02 15.83 4.72
C ASN A 70 -5.52 15.54 4.83
N SER A 71 -6.33 15.99 3.87
CA SER A 71 -7.75 15.68 3.79
C SER A 71 -8.02 14.24 3.35
N ARG A 72 -7.07 13.57 2.68
CA ARG A 72 -7.26 12.21 2.15
C ARG A 72 -6.15 11.26 2.59
N LYS A 73 -6.55 10.14 3.21
CA LYS A 73 -5.65 9.12 3.74
C LYS A 73 -6.01 7.74 3.21
N VAL A 74 -4.99 6.98 2.84
CA VAL A 74 -5.13 5.57 2.46
C VAL A 74 -4.60 4.71 3.60
N ILE A 75 -5.44 3.84 4.12
CA ILE A 75 -5.09 2.94 5.21
C ILE A 75 -4.99 1.53 4.62
N ILE A 76 -3.77 1.01 4.56
CA ILE A 76 -3.50 -0.35 4.09
C ILE A 76 -3.54 -1.26 5.31
N ARG A 77 -4.47 -2.22 5.33
CA ARG A 77 -4.63 -3.19 6.41
C ARG A 77 -4.55 -4.58 5.84
N GLY A 78 -4.11 -5.54 6.64
CA GLY A 78 -3.96 -6.87 6.07
C GLY A 78 -2.99 -7.75 6.80
N LYS A 79 -2.84 -8.94 6.26
CA LYS A 79 -1.88 -9.92 6.73
C LYS A 79 -1.10 -10.51 5.57
N ILE A 80 0.21 -10.49 5.71
CA ILE A 80 1.16 -11.07 4.77
C ILE A 80 1.90 -12.18 5.50
N VAL A 81 1.90 -13.37 4.92
CA VAL A 81 2.55 -14.56 5.49
C VAL A 81 3.51 -15.11 4.45
N LEU A 82 4.80 -15.23 4.79
CA LEU A 82 5.86 -15.68 3.88
C LEU A 82 5.95 -14.80 2.62
N GLY A 83 6.18 -13.51 2.80
CA GLY A 83 6.15 -12.55 1.71
C GLY A 83 6.47 -11.12 2.12
N GLY A 84 6.57 -10.23 1.14
CA GLY A 84 6.83 -8.80 1.36
C GLY A 84 5.74 -7.89 0.82
N MET A 85 5.66 -6.67 1.33
CA MET A 85 4.91 -5.58 0.69
C MET A 85 5.81 -4.39 0.47
N GLU A 86 5.85 -3.89 -0.75
CA GLU A 86 6.65 -2.74 -1.13
C GLU A 86 5.76 -1.63 -1.68
N ILE A 87 5.94 -0.42 -1.16
CA ILE A 87 5.21 0.76 -1.61
C ILE A 87 6.18 1.66 -2.37
N LYS A 88 5.86 1.92 -3.65
CA LYS A 88 6.64 2.72 -4.60
C LYS A 88 5.81 3.86 -5.17
N ASN A 89 6.47 4.77 -5.90
CA ASN A 89 5.86 5.77 -6.77
C ASN A 89 6.31 5.53 -8.22
#